data_AF-A0A7Y7J167-F1
#
_entry.id   AF-A0A7Y7J167-F1
#
_cell.length_a   1.000
_cell.length_b   1.000
_cell.length_c   1.000
_cell.angle_alpha   90.00
_cell.angle_beta   90.00
_cell.angle_gamma   90.00
#
_symmetry.space_group_name_H-M   'P 1'
#
loop_
_entity.id
_entity.type
_entity.pdbx_description
1 polymer ?
#
loop_
_entity_poly.entity_id
_entity_poly.type
_entity_poly.pdbx_seq_one_letter_code
_entity_poly.pdbx_strand_id
1 'polypeptide(L)'
;DILVRRAFAFDAQARTIDLVRVLDGDQPAPTPDAAQLHRYYDNHPWLFRAPEYRHARIVILSPDTVARSIEIPDTELRKLYDSEQAKYHVPETRDVQIVTAPSQARAQAIAAQWQSGADWATLQAGAKDSATVEMNGVRESAIPSPALARLVFAAPANALQGPSQTDTGWVIFKVTQITPPHDTDFAAARTELRDQIAHAQAGALVGPRVQKLQDAIAGGGLDHIPDNLGAVAIAGTLDAQGRTPDGTP
;
A
#
# COMPACT_ATOMS: atom_id res chain seq x y z
N ASP A 1 -6.22 74.09 -64.45
CA ASP A 1 -7.13 73.55 -63.42
C ASP A 1 -7.72 72.19 -63.85
N ILE A 2 -6.87 71.15 -63.94
CA ILE A 2 -7.23 69.78 -64.35
C ILE A 2 -6.77 68.77 -63.29
N LEU A 3 -5.65 69.08 -62.62
CA LEU A 3 -5.06 68.25 -61.57
C LEU A 3 -5.96 68.17 -60.32
N VAL A 4 -6.58 69.29 -59.91
CA VAL A 4 -7.49 69.34 -58.74
C VAL A 4 -8.71 68.45 -58.94
N ARG A 5 -9.33 68.48 -60.14
CA ARG A 5 -10.45 67.59 -60.46
C ARG A 5 -10.07 66.12 -60.47
N ARG A 6 -8.88 65.76 -60.95
CA ARG A 6 -8.40 64.37 -60.93
C ARG A 6 -8.13 63.88 -59.51
N ALA A 7 -7.56 64.72 -58.66
CA ALA A 7 -7.34 64.39 -57.25
C ALA A 7 -8.67 64.14 -56.52
N PHE A 8 -9.63 65.06 -56.66
CA PHE A 8 -10.96 64.87 -56.05
C PHE A 8 -11.74 63.68 -56.63
N ALA A 9 -11.63 63.42 -57.94
CA ALA A 9 -12.28 62.26 -58.56
C ALA A 9 -11.67 60.92 -58.11
N PHE A 10 -10.38 60.90 -57.78
CA PHE A 10 -9.72 59.74 -57.20
C PHE A 10 -10.11 59.55 -55.72
N ASP A 11 -10.12 60.63 -54.93
CA ASP A 11 -10.53 60.56 -53.51
C ASP A 11 -12.03 60.23 -53.34
N ALA A 12 -12.88 60.69 -54.26
CA ALA A 12 -14.30 60.35 -54.26
C ALA A 12 -14.59 58.96 -54.85
N GLN A 13 -13.57 58.20 -55.24
CA GLN A 13 -13.73 56.90 -55.86
C GLN A 13 -14.00 55.83 -54.78
N ALA A 14 -15.27 55.65 -54.42
CA ALA A 14 -15.68 54.52 -53.60
C ALA A 14 -15.64 53.22 -54.42
N ARG A 15 -14.85 52.24 -53.97
CA ARG A 15 -14.87 50.88 -54.51
C ARG A 15 -15.63 49.97 -53.55
N THR A 16 -16.74 49.43 -54.03
CA THR A 16 -17.48 48.40 -53.29
C THR A 16 -16.92 47.04 -53.69
N ILE A 17 -16.57 46.22 -52.71
CA ILE A 17 -16.12 44.84 -52.92
C ILE A 17 -17.22 43.94 -52.39
N ASP A 18 -17.86 43.20 -53.28
CA ASP A 18 -18.73 42.09 -52.89
C ASP A 18 -17.87 40.84 -52.73
N LEU A 19 -17.90 40.26 -51.54
CA LEU A 19 -17.03 39.15 -51.17
C LEU A 19 -17.90 37.91 -50.90
N VAL A 20 -17.82 36.92 -51.81
CA VAL A 20 -18.43 35.60 -51.61
C VAL A 20 -17.35 34.67 -51.08
N ARG A 21 -17.55 34.15 -49.87
CA ARG A 21 -16.66 33.16 -49.26
C ARG A 21 -17.20 31.76 -49.59
N VAL A 22 -16.56 31.08 -50.53
CA VAL A 22 -16.82 29.66 -50.78
C VAL A 22 -16.10 28.86 -49.69
N LEU A 23 -16.85 28.15 -48.85
CA LEU A 23 -16.30 27.20 -47.88
C LEU A 23 -16.17 25.86 -48.60
N ASP A 24 -14.95 25.31 -48.71
CA ASP A 24 -14.62 24.07 -49.42
C ASP A 24 -15.29 22.79 -48.85
N GLY A 25 -16.22 22.92 -47.90
CA GLY A 25 -16.75 21.81 -47.10
C GLY A 25 -17.67 20.82 -47.82
N ASP A 26 -18.04 21.07 -49.08
CA ASP A 26 -19.09 20.28 -49.77
C ASP A 26 -18.70 19.83 -51.19
N GLN A 27 -17.44 20.01 -51.61
CA GLN A 27 -16.95 19.42 -52.85
C GLN A 27 -16.42 18.01 -52.55
N PRO A 28 -16.97 16.94 -53.15
CA PRO A 28 -16.36 15.63 -53.02
C PRO A 28 -14.95 15.71 -53.60
N ALA A 29 -13.96 15.38 -52.78
CA ALA A 29 -12.57 15.33 -53.25
C ALA A 29 -12.51 14.42 -54.48
N PRO A 30 -11.85 14.84 -55.58
CA PRO A 30 -11.78 14.04 -56.79
C PRO A 30 -11.14 12.69 -56.45
N THR A 31 -11.77 11.60 -56.90
CA THR A 31 -11.21 10.27 -56.73
C THR A 31 -9.93 10.17 -57.55
N PRO A 32 -8.77 9.85 -56.93
CA PRO A 32 -7.51 9.76 -57.66
C PRO A 32 -7.58 8.71 -58.76
N ASP A 33 -7.00 9.00 -59.92
CA ASP A 33 -6.85 8.01 -60.98
C ASP A 33 -5.69 7.03 -60.69
N ALA A 34 -5.63 5.93 -61.44
CA ALA A 34 -4.61 4.90 -61.23
C ALA A 34 -3.17 5.43 -61.40
N ALA A 35 -2.94 6.39 -62.29
CA ALA A 35 -1.61 6.97 -62.52
C ALA A 35 -1.16 7.85 -61.34
N GLN A 36 -2.10 8.58 -60.73
CA GLN A 36 -1.88 9.36 -59.51
C GLN A 36 -1.60 8.44 -58.32
N LEU A 37 -2.35 7.34 -58.17
CA LEU A 37 -2.12 6.35 -57.12
C LEU A 37 -0.76 5.67 -57.27
N HIS A 38 -0.39 5.27 -58.49
CA HIS A 38 0.93 4.69 -58.77
C HIS A 38 2.06 5.66 -58.43
N ARG A 39 1.97 6.92 -58.89
CA ARG A 39 2.96 7.95 -58.57
C ARG A 39 3.05 8.20 -57.06
N TYR A 40 1.91 8.19 -56.35
CA TYR A 40 1.89 8.36 -54.90
C TYR A 40 2.58 7.18 -54.19
N TYR A 41 2.28 5.94 -54.59
CA TYR A 41 2.94 4.73 -54.09
C TYR A 41 4.46 4.78 -54.34
N ASP A 42 4.88 5.05 -55.57
CA ASP A 42 6.29 5.10 -55.97
C ASP A 42 7.08 6.18 -55.22
N ASN A 43 6.42 7.30 -54.89
CA ASN A 43 7.03 8.41 -54.14
C ASN A 43 6.99 8.21 -52.63
N HIS A 44 6.17 7.29 -52.10
CA HIS A 44 6.01 7.06 -50.66
C HIS A 44 6.12 5.57 -50.28
N PRO A 45 7.15 4.84 -50.74
CA PRO A 45 7.26 3.40 -50.49
C PRO A 45 7.34 3.06 -49.00
N TRP A 46 7.75 3.99 -48.13
CA TRP A 46 7.78 3.79 -46.67
C TRP A 46 6.40 3.68 -46.03
N LEU A 47 5.35 4.25 -46.64
CA LEU A 47 3.97 4.15 -46.15
C LEU A 47 3.33 2.79 -46.46
N PHE A 48 3.90 2.05 -47.42
CA PHE A 48 3.35 0.80 -47.94
C PHE A 48 4.26 -0.40 -47.68
N ARG A 49 5.22 -0.27 -46.76
CA ARG A 49 6.02 -1.38 -46.24
C ARG A 49 5.38 -1.94 -44.98
N ALA A 50 5.51 -3.25 -44.79
CA ALA A 50 5.22 -3.85 -43.50
C ALA A 50 6.18 -3.23 -42.45
N PRO A 51 5.70 -2.88 -41.24
CA PRO A 51 6.56 -2.46 -40.16
C PRO A 51 7.63 -3.52 -39.86
N GLU A 52 8.84 -3.07 -39.54
CA GLU A 52 9.87 -3.95 -39.00
C GLU A 52 9.56 -4.23 -37.53
N TYR A 53 9.40 -5.51 -37.19
CA TYR A 53 9.20 -5.94 -35.81
C TYR A 53 10.49 -6.49 -35.21
N ARG A 54 10.73 -6.18 -33.94
CA ARG A 54 11.83 -6.74 -33.15
C ARG A 54 11.27 -7.55 -32.00
N HIS A 55 11.83 -8.73 -31.79
CA HIS A 55 11.58 -9.52 -30.61
C HIS A 55 12.52 -9.08 -29.49
N ALA A 56 11.98 -8.78 -28.32
CA ALA A 56 12.73 -8.47 -27.12
C ALA A 56 12.32 -9.39 -25.98
N ARG A 57 13.29 -9.87 -25.22
CA ARG A 57 13.09 -10.69 -24.04
C ARG A 57 13.87 -10.10 -22.87
N ILE A 58 13.19 -9.94 -21.74
CA ILE A 58 13.75 -9.44 -20.48
C ILE A 58 13.61 -10.55 -19.45
N VAL A 59 14.69 -10.87 -18.75
CA VAL A 59 14.71 -11.86 -17.68
C VAL A 59 15.08 -11.16 -16.39
N ILE A 60 14.20 -11.26 -15.39
CA ILE A 60 14.35 -10.63 -14.09
C ILE A 60 14.64 -11.71 -13.06
N LEU A 61 15.77 -11.60 -12.39
CA LEU A 61 16.12 -12.42 -11.23
C LEU A 61 16.37 -11.48 -10.04
N SER A 62 15.58 -11.65 -8.99
CA SER A 62 15.58 -10.80 -7.79
C SER A 62 15.28 -11.65 -6.56
N PRO A 63 15.55 -11.15 -5.34
CA PRO A 63 15.14 -11.85 -4.11
C PRO A 63 13.65 -12.22 -4.11
N ASP A 64 12.77 -11.32 -4.57
CA ASP A 64 11.33 -11.58 -4.57
C ASP A 64 10.91 -12.68 -5.55
N THR A 65 11.48 -12.66 -6.76
CA THR A 65 11.18 -13.69 -7.78
C THR A 65 11.74 -15.06 -7.36
N VAL A 66 12.92 -15.06 -6.72
CA VAL A 66 13.48 -16.24 -6.07
C VAL A 66 12.57 -16.73 -4.94
N ALA A 67 12.15 -15.87 -4.02
CA ALA A 67 11.29 -16.21 -2.89
C ALA A 67 9.98 -16.90 -3.33
N ARG A 68 9.36 -16.41 -4.40
CA ARG A 68 8.13 -16.99 -4.98
C ARG A 68 8.32 -18.41 -5.52
N SER A 69 9.55 -18.76 -5.92
CA SER A 69 9.89 -20.10 -6.42
C SER A 69 10.30 -21.09 -5.33
N ILE A 70 10.45 -20.64 -4.07
CA ILE A 70 10.85 -21.52 -2.97
C ILE A 70 9.60 -22.23 -2.45
N GLU A 71 9.61 -23.55 -2.54
CA GLU A 71 8.64 -24.39 -1.85
C GLU A 71 9.09 -24.60 -0.40
N ILE A 72 8.21 -24.25 0.54
CA ILE A 72 8.46 -24.41 1.98
C ILE A 72 7.50 -25.48 2.51
N PRO A 73 8.02 -26.56 3.13
CA PRO A 73 7.18 -27.61 3.65
C PRO A 73 6.36 -27.10 4.85
N ASP A 74 5.12 -27.58 4.97
CA ASP A 74 4.22 -27.22 6.08
C ASP A 74 4.83 -27.49 7.46
N THR A 75 5.73 -28.46 7.58
CA THR A 75 6.44 -28.76 8.84
C THR A 75 7.31 -27.60 9.32
N GLU A 76 7.95 -26.88 8.40
CA GLU A 76 8.78 -25.72 8.73
C GLU A 76 7.91 -24.51 9.09
N LEU A 77 6.81 -24.31 8.35
CA LEU A 77 5.81 -23.29 8.66
C LEU A 77 5.22 -23.48 10.06
N ARG A 78 4.84 -24.72 10.40
CA ARG A 78 4.30 -25.05 11.73
C ARG A 78 5.31 -24.79 12.84
N LYS A 79 6.57 -25.21 12.63
CA LYS A 79 7.64 -24.96 13.60
C LYS A 79 7.82 -23.46 13.87
N LEU A 80 7.76 -22.62 12.84
CA LEU A 80 7.86 -21.18 13.00
C LEU A 80 6.62 -20.62 13.73
N TYR A 81 5.41 -21.01 13.33
CA TYR A 81 4.16 -20.65 14.00
C TYR A 81 4.19 -20.98 15.49
N ASP A 82 4.65 -22.19 15.84
CA ASP A 82 4.77 -22.67 17.22
C ASP A 82 5.83 -21.92 18.01
N SER A 83 6.91 -21.48 17.37
CA SER A 83 7.93 -20.65 18.02
C SER A 83 7.48 -19.20 18.24
N GLU A 84 6.54 -18.72 17.44
CA GLU A 84 6.00 -17.36 17.46
C GLU A 84 4.58 -17.29 18.06
N GLN A 85 4.18 -18.28 18.87
CA GLN A 85 2.84 -18.37 19.48
C GLN A 85 2.38 -17.08 20.18
N ALA A 86 3.31 -16.35 20.81
CA ALA A 86 2.99 -15.07 21.46
C ALA A 86 2.56 -13.95 20.50
N LYS A 87 2.88 -14.05 19.20
CA LYS A 87 2.44 -13.13 18.14
C LYS A 87 1.04 -13.49 17.66
N TYR A 88 0.72 -14.79 17.61
CA TYR A 88 -0.54 -15.29 17.07
C TYR A 88 -1.62 -15.49 18.12
N HIS A 89 -1.26 -15.64 19.39
CA HIS A 89 -2.17 -15.77 20.53
C HIS A 89 -1.94 -14.62 21.50
N VAL A 90 -2.57 -13.49 21.19
CA VAL A 90 -2.52 -12.30 22.02
C VAL A 90 -3.72 -12.34 22.96
N PRO A 91 -3.53 -12.52 24.28
CA PRO A 91 -4.64 -12.51 25.22
C PRO A 91 -5.23 -11.11 25.35
N GLU A 92 -6.43 -11.01 25.93
CA GLU A 92 -7.01 -9.73 26.30
C GLU A 92 -6.05 -8.95 27.21
N THR A 93 -5.85 -7.67 26.89
CA THR A 93 -5.05 -6.75 27.71
C THR A 93 -5.82 -5.47 27.99
N ARG A 94 -5.50 -4.82 29.10
CA ARG A 94 -6.16 -3.59 29.52
C ARG A 94 -5.16 -2.53 29.90
N ASP A 95 -5.52 -1.28 29.65
CA ASP A 95 -4.84 -0.11 30.22
C ASP A 95 -5.66 0.33 31.43
N VAL A 96 -5.01 0.46 32.58
CA VAL A 96 -5.68 0.71 33.86
C VAL A 96 -4.91 1.69 34.71
N GLN A 97 -5.64 2.65 35.26
CA GLN A 97 -5.19 3.61 36.25
C GLN A 97 -5.81 3.26 37.60
N ILE A 98 -5.00 3.16 38.65
CA ILE A 98 -5.38 2.62 39.96
C ILE A 98 -4.90 3.56 41.06
N VAL A 99 -5.81 3.93 41.96
CA VAL A 99 -5.51 4.63 43.20
C VAL A 99 -5.86 3.74 44.39
N THR A 100 -4.89 3.52 45.27
CA THR A 100 -5.08 2.77 46.53
C THR A 100 -4.98 3.73 47.70
N ALA A 101 -6.10 3.96 48.36
CA ALA A 101 -6.22 4.87 49.49
C ALA A 101 -6.24 4.13 50.84
N PRO A 102 -5.78 4.78 51.94
CA PRO A 102 -5.70 4.15 53.26
C PRO A 102 -7.05 3.99 53.95
N SER A 103 -8.11 4.70 53.50
CA SER A 103 -9.45 4.62 54.08
C SER A 103 -10.55 4.79 53.03
N GLN A 104 -11.75 4.28 53.35
CA GLN A 104 -12.92 4.39 52.48
C GLN A 104 -13.29 5.84 52.21
N ALA A 105 -13.28 6.69 53.24
CA ALA A 105 -13.62 8.11 53.11
C ALA A 105 -12.65 8.82 52.15
N ARG A 106 -11.35 8.50 52.24
CA ARG A 106 -10.35 9.05 51.33
C ARG A 106 -10.56 8.58 49.90
N ALA A 107 -10.84 7.29 49.72
CA ALA A 107 -11.15 6.70 48.43
C ALA A 107 -12.37 7.36 47.76
N GLN A 108 -13.43 7.61 48.53
CA GLN A 108 -14.64 8.30 48.06
C GLN A 108 -14.34 9.73 47.62
N ALA A 109 -13.51 10.47 48.39
CA ALA A 109 -13.10 11.82 48.01
C ALA A 109 -12.32 11.86 46.69
N ILE A 110 -11.40 10.92 46.48
CA ILE A 110 -10.63 10.79 45.23
C ILE A 110 -11.56 10.39 44.08
N ALA A 111 -12.45 9.42 44.30
CA ALA A 111 -13.44 9.01 43.29
C ALA A 111 -14.32 10.18 42.85
N ALA A 112 -14.77 11.03 43.78
CA ALA A 112 -15.56 12.22 43.46
C ALA A 112 -14.78 13.22 42.59
N GLN A 113 -13.50 13.46 42.90
CA GLN A 113 -12.63 14.31 42.08
C GLN A 113 -12.45 13.73 40.67
N TRP A 114 -12.20 12.42 40.56
CA TRP A 114 -12.05 11.76 39.28
C TRP A 114 -13.33 11.82 38.45
N GLN A 115 -14.49 11.60 39.09
CA GLN A 115 -15.80 11.68 38.44
C GLN A 115 -16.14 13.10 37.99
N SER A 116 -15.66 14.14 38.68
CA SER A 116 -15.82 15.54 38.26
C SER A 116 -14.95 15.94 37.05
N GLY A 117 -14.16 15.02 36.50
CA GLY A 117 -13.35 15.24 35.31
C GLY A 117 -11.90 15.66 35.57
N ALA A 118 -11.38 15.48 36.80
CA ALA A 118 -9.95 15.63 37.04
C ALA A 118 -9.17 14.61 36.19
N ASP A 119 -8.09 15.08 35.55
CA ASP A 119 -7.20 14.20 34.80
C ASP A 119 -6.32 13.36 35.74
N TRP A 120 -5.67 12.34 35.18
CA TRP A 120 -4.84 11.42 35.95
C TRP A 120 -3.71 12.13 36.68
N ALA A 121 -3.03 13.08 36.02
CA ALA A 121 -1.94 13.85 36.61
C ALA A 121 -2.39 14.66 37.83
N THR A 122 -3.57 15.29 37.77
CA THR A 122 -4.16 16.03 38.90
C THR A 122 -4.47 15.11 40.06
N LEU A 123 -5.02 13.93 39.79
CA LEU A 123 -5.30 12.93 40.82
C LEU A 123 -4.01 12.44 41.48
N GLN A 124 -2.98 12.15 40.71
CA GLN A 124 -1.67 11.75 41.24
C GLN A 124 -1.07 12.82 42.16
N ALA A 125 -1.13 14.10 41.75
CA ALA A 125 -0.63 15.20 42.56
C ALA A 125 -1.44 15.41 43.86
N GLY A 126 -2.75 15.16 43.81
CA GLY A 126 -3.67 15.28 44.95
C GLY A 126 -3.69 14.08 45.91
N ALA A 127 -3.18 12.93 45.47
CA ALA A 127 -3.22 11.65 46.18
C ALA A 127 -1.95 11.38 47.03
N LYS A 128 -1.42 12.38 47.74
CA LYS A 128 -0.13 12.30 48.47
C LYS A 128 -0.08 11.23 49.58
N ASP A 129 -1.24 10.86 50.11
CA ASP A 129 -1.45 9.87 51.15
C ASP A 129 -1.90 8.50 50.60
N SER A 130 -1.90 8.34 49.28
CA SER A 130 -2.38 7.16 48.55
C SER A 130 -1.33 6.69 47.54
N ALA A 131 -1.39 5.44 47.13
CA ALA A 131 -0.56 4.94 46.04
C ALA A 131 -1.30 5.13 44.71
N THR A 132 -0.61 5.62 43.68
CA THR A 132 -1.15 5.72 42.32
C THR A 132 -0.29 4.90 41.38
N VAL A 133 -0.93 4.09 40.53
CA VAL A 133 -0.27 3.19 39.60
C VAL A 133 -1.01 3.25 38.26
N GLU A 134 -0.25 3.35 37.18
CA GLU A 134 -0.75 3.22 35.81
C GLU A 134 -0.08 2.02 35.16
N MET A 135 -0.88 1.14 34.56
CA MET A 135 -0.41 -0.05 33.86
C MET A 135 -1.02 -0.07 32.46
N ASN A 136 -0.18 -0.13 31.44
CA ASN A 136 -0.61 -0.19 30.04
C ASN A 136 -0.34 -1.60 29.49
N GLY A 137 -1.28 -2.15 28.74
CA GLY A 137 -1.20 -3.47 28.13
C GLY A 137 -1.13 -4.62 29.13
N VAL A 138 -1.71 -4.46 30.34
CA VAL A 138 -1.59 -5.47 31.40
C VAL A 138 -2.51 -6.65 31.12
N ARG A 139 -1.97 -7.87 31.31
CA ARG A 139 -2.72 -9.14 31.28
C ARG A 139 -3.29 -9.41 32.67
N GLU A 140 -4.38 -10.18 32.75
CA GLU A 140 -4.98 -10.53 34.05
C GLU A 140 -3.97 -11.22 34.98
N SER A 141 -3.15 -12.12 34.44
CA SER A 141 -2.11 -12.84 35.18
C SER A 141 -0.95 -11.97 35.66
N ALA A 142 -0.81 -10.74 35.13
CA ALA A 142 0.27 -9.81 35.52
C ALA A 142 -0.14 -8.89 36.67
N ILE A 143 -1.42 -8.89 37.08
CA ILE A 143 -1.91 -8.13 38.24
C ILE A 143 -1.67 -8.97 39.50
N PRO A 144 -0.86 -8.50 40.48
CA PRO A 144 -0.47 -9.33 41.64
C PRO A 144 -1.62 -9.73 42.57
N SER A 145 -2.69 -8.95 42.63
CA SER A 145 -3.87 -9.25 43.45
C SER A 145 -4.95 -9.91 42.60
N PRO A 146 -5.33 -11.18 42.86
CA PRO A 146 -6.39 -11.87 42.11
C PRO A 146 -7.75 -11.19 42.22
N ALA A 147 -8.06 -10.58 43.37
CA ALA A 147 -9.30 -9.84 43.58
C ALA A 147 -9.34 -8.58 42.70
N LEU A 148 -8.24 -7.82 42.66
CA LEU A 148 -8.11 -6.65 41.79
C LEU A 148 -8.14 -7.03 40.31
N ALA A 149 -7.45 -8.12 39.92
CA ALA A 149 -7.43 -8.61 38.55
C ALA A 149 -8.85 -8.87 38.03
N ARG A 150 -9.67 -9.61 38.80
CA ARG A 150 -11.07 -9.88 38.47
C ARG A 150 -11.91 -8.61 38.35
N LEU A 151 -11.72 -7.65 39.27
CA LEU A 151 -12.44 -6.37 39.21
C LEU A 151 -12.06 -5.57 37.96
N VAL A 152 -10.76 -5.48 37.66
CA VAL A 152 -10.22 -4.77 36.49
C VAL A 152 -10.70 -5.41 35.20
N PHE A 153 -10.70 -6.75 35.12
CA PHE A 153 -11.13 -7.51 33.93
C PHE A 153 -12.65 -7.67 33.80
N ALA A 154 -13.44 -7.37 34.83
CA ALA A 154 -14.90 -7.26 34.73
C ALA A 154 -15.39 -5.85 34.38
N ALA A 155 -14.56 -4.83 34.56
CA ALA A 155 -14.95 -3.43 34.36
C ALA A 155 -15.09 -3.04 32.88
N PRO A 156 -16.07 -2.22 32.49
CA PRO A 156 -16.11 -1.63 31.16
C PRO A 156 -15.07 -0.52 30.99
N ALA A 157 -14.65 -0.31 29.75
CA ALA A 157 -13.73 0.78 29.40
C ALA A 157 -14.34 2.15 29.74
N ASN A 158 -13.49 3.06 30.19
CA ASN A 158 -13.78 4.43 30.59
C ASN A 158 -14.77 4.61 31.76
N ALA A 159 -15.12 3.54 32.48
CA ALA A 159 -15.91 3.63 33.70
C ALA A 159 -15.00 3.66 34.94
N LEU A 160 -15.28 4.60 35.85
CA LEU A 160 -14.68 4.62 37.18
C LEU A 160 -15.31 3.50 38.03
N GLN A 161 -14.48 2.75 38.73
CA GLN A 161 -14.86 1.61 39.57
C GLN A 161 -14.41 1.80 41.01
N GLY A 162 -15.13 1.19 41.95
CA GLY A 162 -14.89 1.32 43.38
C GLY A 162 -15.54 2.57 44.01
N PRO A 163 -15.21 2.88 45.27
CA PRO A 163 -14.18 2.25 46.10
C PRO A 163 -14.48 0.81 46.49
N SER A 164 -13.50 -0.09 46.33
CA SER A 164 -13.58 -1.48 46.77
C SER A 164 -12.49 -1.79 47.79
N GLN A 165 -12.83 -2.53 48.85
CA GLN A 165 -11.84 -2.96 49.85
C GLN A 165 -10.99 -4.11 49.31
N THR A 166 -9.68 -4.00 49.47
CA THR A 166 -8.68 -5.01 49.09
C THR A 166 -7.66 -5.19 50.22
N ASP A 167 -6.79 -6.20 50.10
CA ASP A 167 -5.75 -6.49 51.10
C ASP A 167 -4.74 -5.35 51.29
N THR A 168 -4.60 -4.45 50.31
CA THR A 168 -3.66 -3.32 50.32
C THR A 168 -4.33 -1.97 50.63
N GLY A 169 -5.65 -1.95 50.84
CA GLY A 169 -6.42 -0.74 51.12
C GLY A 169 -7.68 -0.60 50.27
N TRP A 170 -8.17 0.62 50.14
CA TRP A 170 -9.37 0.94 49.35
C TRP A 170 -8.99 1.37 47.95
N VAL A 171 -9.38 0.58 46.96
CA VAL A 171 -8.99 0.80 45.56
C VAL A 171 -10.09 1.49 44.78
N ILE A 172 -9.71 2.52 44.01
CA ILE A 172 -10.49 3.13 42.95
C ILE A 172 -9.69 2.96 41.66
N PHE A 173 -10.33 2.56 40.58
CA PHE A 173 -9.62 2.39 39.32
C PHE A 173 -10.49 2.74 38.12
N LYS A 174 -9.85 3.02 36.99
CA LYS A 174 -10.50 3.22 35.70
C LYS A 174 -9.74 2.44 34.65
N VAL A 175 -10.45 1.62 33.89
CA VAL A 175 -9.90 0.98 32.69
C VAL A 175 -9.98 2.01 31.57
N THR A 176 -8.85 2.48 31.06
CA THR A 176 -8.82 3.51 30.00
C THR A 176 -8.99 2.88 28.62
N GLN A 177 -8.46 1.67 28.41
CA GLN A 177 -8.56 0.93 27.15
C GLN A 177 -8.71 -0.57 27.41
N ILE A 178 -9.52 -1.25 26.59
CA ILE A 178 -9.59 -2.71 26.51
C ILE A 178 -9.14 -3.11 25.11
N THR A 179 -8.08 -3.91 25.03
CA THR A 179 -7.59 -4.51 23.80
C THR A 179 -8.08 -5.96 23.76
N PRO A 180 -8.99 -6.32 22.84
CA PRO A 180 -9.57 -7.65 22.78
C PRO A 180 -8.51 -8.72 22.48
N PRO A 181 -8.75 -9.98 22.85
CA PRO A 181 -7.88 -11.06 22.44
C PRO A 181 -7.86 -11.19 20.92
N HIS A 182 -6.70 -11.55 20.39
CA HIS A 182 -6.52 -11.81 18.97
C HIS A 182 -5.81 -13.13 18.78
N ASP A 183 -6.53 -14.07 18.16
CA ASP A 183 -6.05 -15.40 17.83
C ASP A 183 -5.99 -15.57 16.31
N THR A 184 -4.78 -15.65 15.76
CA THR A 184 -4.55 -15.99 14.36
C THR A 184 -4.26 -17.47 14.27
N ASP A 185 -5.12 -18.24 13.61
CA ASP A 185 -4.85 -19.66 13.39
C ASP A 185 -3.72 -19.89 12.36
N PHE A 186 -3.20 -21.12 12.32
CA PHE A 186 -2.15 -21.50 11.38
C PHE A 186 -2.57 -21.30 9.91
N ALA A 187 -3.84 -21.53 9.56
CA ALA A 187 -4.30 -21.41 8.19
C ALA A 187 -4.26 -19.95 7.71
N ALA A 188 -4.66 -19.01 8.57
CA ALA A 188 -4.58 -17.58 8.33
C ALA A 188 -3.12 -17.08 8.29
N ALA A 189 -2.26 -17.58 9.18
CA ALA A 189 -0.85 -17.19 9.24
C ALA A 189 0.02 -17.82 8.13
N ARG A 190 -0.44 -18.90 7.48
CA ARG A 190 0.36 -19.73 6.56
C ARG A 190 1.05 -18.93 5.45
N THR A 191 0.33 -18.00 4.82
CA THR A 191 0.88 -17.19 3.72
C THR A 191 1.97 -16.25 4.22
N GLU A 192 1.74 -15.56 5.34
CA GLU A 192 2.73 -14.66 5.96
C GLU A 192 3.99 -15.43 6.36
N LEU A 193 3.83 -16.58 7.03
CA LEU A 193 4.94 -17.44 7.44
C LEU A 193 5.76 -17.94 6.24
N ARG A 194 5.07 -18.35 5.16
CA ARG A 194 5.74 -18.76 3.92
C ARG A 194 6.54 -17.60 3.35
N ASP A 195 5.96 -16.40 3.27
CA ASP A 195 6.66 -15.23 2.76
C ASP A 195 7.87 -14.86 3.63
N GLN A 196 7.73 -14.88 4.96
CA GLN A 196 8.82 -14.60 5.89
C GLN A 196 10.02 -15.54 5.67
N ILE A 197 9.78 -16.85 5.63
CA ILE A 197 10.83 -17.84 5.40
C ILE A 197 11.41 -17.70 3.99
N ALA A 198 10.57 -17.54 2.98
CA ALA A 198 11.01 -17.46 1.59
C ALA A 198 11.92 -16.25 1.35
N HIS A 199 11.56 -15.07 1.88
CA HIS A 199 12.39 -13.87 1.76
C HIS A 199 13.70 -13.99 2.55
N ALA A 200 13.66 -14.62 3.74
CA ALA A 200 14.87 -14.88 4.53
C ALA A 200 15.85 -15.80 3.79
N GLN A 201 15.35 -16.83 3.10
CA GLN A 201 16.18 -17.76 2.32
C GLN A 201 16.62 -17.17 0.97
N ALA A 202 15.79 -16.35 0.33
CA ALA A 202 16.03 -15.85 -1.02
C ALA A 202 17.34 -15.07 -1.13
N GLY A 203 17.69 -14.24 -0.13
CA GLY A 203 18.93 -13.46 -0.15
C GLY A 203 20.18 -14.32 -0.34
N ALA A 204 20.24 -15.49 0.31
CA ALA A 204 21.35 -16.43 0.17
C ALA A 204 21.34 -17.20 -1.16
N LEU A 205 20.15 -17.39 -1.75
CA LEU A 205 19.98 -18.16 -2.99
C LEU A 205 20.20 -17.34 -4.27
N VAL A 206 20.10 -16.01 -4.21
CA VAL A 206 20.28 -15.14 -5.39
C VAL A 206 21.67 -15.31 -6.00
N GLY A 207 22.75 -15.28 -5.20
CA GLY A 207 24.12 -15.40 -5.71
C GLY A 207 24.35 -16.66 -6.55
N PRO A 208 24.10 -17.87 -6.01
CA PRO A 208 24.19 -19.12 -6.78
C PRO A 208 23.28 -19.17 -8.01
N ARG A 209 22.08 -18.57 -7.95
CA ARG A 209 21.15 -18.53 -9.08
C ARG A 209 21.59 -17.56 -10.17
N VAL A 210 22.24 -16.45 -9.83
CA VAL A 210 22.86 -15.52 -10.79
C VAL A 210 23.92 -16.24 -11.61
N GLN A 211 24.79 -17.04 -10.98
CA GLN A 211 25.79 -17.81 -11.73
C GLN A 211 25.13 -18.76 -12.73
N LYS A 212 24.13 -19.53 -12.29
CA LYS A 212 23.39 -20.44 -13.18
C LYS A 212 22.66 -19.70 -14.31
N LEU A 213 22.15 -18.50 -14.05
CA LEU A 213 21.54 -17.66 -15.07
C LEU A 213 22.56 -17.23 -16.12
N GLN A 214 23.76 -16.81 -15.70
CA GLN A 214 24.85 -16.45 -16.62
C GLN A 214 25.29 -17.65 -17.48
N ASP A 215 25.41 -18.83 -16.87
CA ASP A 215 25.76 -20.06 -17.58
C ASP A 215 24.69 -20.43 -18.62
N ALA A 216 23.40 -20.30 -18.28
CA ALA A 216 22.29 -20.53 -19.20
C ALA A 216 22.31 -19.54 -20.38
N ILE A 217 22.58 -18.26 -20.12
CA ILE A 217 22.73 -17.23 -21.16
C ILE A 217 23.91 -17.56 -22.08
N ALA A 218 25.04 -18.00 -21.54
CA ALA A 218 26.21 -18.37 -22.33
C ALA A 218 25.98 -19.61 -23.20
N GLY A 219 25.20 -20.58 -22.72
CA GLY A 219 24.95 -21.84 -23.41
C GLY A 219 23.82 -21.80 -24.45
N GLY A 220 22.76 -21.03 -24.20
CA GLY A 220 21.56 -21.01 -25.06
C GLY A 220 20.91 -19.63 -25.24
N GLY A 221 21.45 -18.57 -24.66
CA GLY A 221 20.82 -17.25 -24.68
C GLY A 221 19.57 -17.16 -23.80
N LEU A 222 18.82 -16.06 -23.94
CA LEU A 222 17.69 -15.73 -23.05
C LEU A 222 16.46 -16.64 -23.27
N ASP A 223 16.40 -17.39 -24.36
CA ASP A 223 15.26 -18.27 -24.67
C ASP A 223 15.30 -19.60 -23.91
N HIS A 224 16.45 -19.93 -23.31
CA HIS A 224 16.70 -21.22 -22.66
C HIS A 224 16.97 -21.09 -21.14
N ILE A 225 16.41 -20.07 -20.49
CA ILE A 225 16.56 -19.89 -19.04
C ILE A 225 15.72 -20.95 -18.28
N PRO A 226 16.31 -21.72 -17.35
CA PRO A 226 15.58 -22.72 -16.58
C PRO A 226 14.53 -22.12 -15.62
N ASP A 227 13.34 -22.72 -15.58
CA ASP A 227 12.23 -22.29 -14.72
C ASP A 227 12.54 -22.38 -13.22
N ASN A 228 13.43 -23.31 -12.83
CA ASN A 228 13.80 -23.53 -11.43
C ASN A 228 14.76 -22.47 -10.86
N LEU A 229 15.20 -21.50 -11.66
CA LEU A 229 16.00 -20.38 -11.18
C LEU A 229 15.15 -19.34 -10.44
N GLY A 230 13.83 -19.41 -10.53
CA GLY A 230 12.95 -18.33 -10.02
C GLY A 230 13.20 -17.02 -10.74
N ALA A 231 13.68 -17.07 -11.98
CA ALA A 231 13.75 -15.93 -12.87
C ALA A 231 12.41 -15.78 -13.59
N VAL A 232 11.94 -14.55 -13.77
CA VAL A 232 10.71 -14.26 -14.52
C VAL A 232 11.11 -13.68 -15.86
N ALA A 233 10.68 -14.31 -16.94
CA ALA A 233 10.90 -13.83 -18.30
C ALA A 233 9.64 -13.15 -18.84
N ILE A 234 9.83 -11.99 -19.48
CA ILE A 234 8.80 -11.28 -20.23
C ILE A 234 9.33 -11.11 -21.65
N ALA A 235 8.52 -11.43 -22.66
CA ALA A 235 8.89 -11.33 -24.06
C ALA A 235 7.79 -10.61 -24.85
N GLY A 236 8.19 -9.86 -25.87
CA GLY A 236 7.27 -9.13 -26.72
C GLY A 236 7.88 -8.89 -28.10
N THR A 237 7.01 -8.74 -29.09
CA THR A 237 7.38 -8.37 -30.46
C THR A 237 6.79 -7.00 -30.75
N LEU A 238 7.64 -6.02 -31.01
CA LEU A 238 7.26 -4.61 -31.09
C LEU A 238 7.84 -3.96 -32.34
N ASP A 239 7.08 -3.07 -32.96
CA ASP A 239 7.57 -2.16 -34.00
C ASP A 239 8.33 -0.97 -33.40
N ALA A 240 8.81 -0.07 -34.26
CA ALA A 240 9.55 1.13 -33.83
C ALA A 240 8.70 2.12 -32.99
N GLN A 241 7.37 1.97 -32.99
CA GLN A 241 6.42 2.76 -32.23
C GLN A 241 5.94 2.04 -30.96
N GLY A 242 6.51 0.86 -30.66
CA GLY A 242 6.14 0.06 -29.50
C GLY A 242 4.80 -0.65 -29.66
N ARG A 243 4.34 -0.92 -30.88
CA ARG A 243 3.10 -1.66 -31.13
C ARG A 243 3.36 -3.12 -31.46
N THR A 244 2.49 -3.98 -30.96
CA THR A 244 2.43 -5.39 -31.32
C THR A 244 1.93 -5.58 -32.76
N PRO A 245 2.08 -6.78 -33.34
CA PRO A 245 1.47 -7.11 -34.64
C PRO A 245 -0.05 -6.92 -34.67
N ASP A 246 -0.72 -7.01 -33.52
CA ASP A 246 -2.17 -6.79 -33.38
C ASP A 246 -2.53 -5.30 -33.24
N GLY A 247 -1.55 -4.40 -33.28
CA GLY A 247 -1.73 -2.95 -33.19
C GLY A 247 -1.95 -2.43 -31.77
N THR A 248 -1.74 -3.26 -30.74
CA THR A 248 -1.80 -2.83 -29.34
C THR A 248 -0.46 -2.24 -28.90
N PRO A 249 -0.43 -1.23 -28.01
CA PRO A 249 0.80 -0.83 -27.33
C PRO A 249 1.28 -1.88 -26.33
#